data_AF-A0A0S6UFB9-F1
#
_entry.id   AF-A0A0S6UFB9-F1
#
_cell.length_a   1.000
_cell.length_b   1.000
_cell.length_c   1.000
_cell.angle_alpha   90.00
_cell.angle_beta   90.00
_cell.angle_gamma   90.00
#
_symmetry.space_group_name_H-M   'P 1'
#
loop_
_entity.id
_entity.type
_entity.pdbx_description
1 polymer ?
#
loop_
_entity_poly.entity_id
_entity_poly.type
_entity_poly.pdbx_seq_one_letter_code
_entity_poly.pdbx_strand_id
1 'polypeptide(L)'
;MVLSWLKKSLEARAGTADARGLVIFTTVEEAMKAEKVLKKADFDCKLVAPPPDMRKGCDLALEIDLVEQTAVARALTGKVSFMGIYPFKGEMEPLQVEKVTRFAEHIMIKSGNMKLVFDIKTGGIVNISGGGCPDIPYLYTRLVGTHLAAAPRPKDEGRTLCALMLDRALEKALEIWKGVALN
;
A
#
# COMPACT_ATOMS: atom_id res chain seq x y z
N MET A 1 9.40 -14.25 41.48
CA MET A 1 10.07 -15.17 40.54
C MET A 1 9.34 -15.39 39.21
N VAL A 2 8.02 -15.22 39.12
CA VAL A 2 7.24 -15.43 37.87
C VAL A 2 7.31 -14.23 36.88
N LEU A 3 7.41 -13.01 37.40
CA LEU A 3 7.47 -11.78 36.59
C LEU A 3 8.78 -11.62 35.79
N SER A 4 9.88 -12.21 36.26
CA SER A 4 11.17 -12.19 35.56
C SER A 4 11.16 -13.10 34.32
N TRP A 5 10.37 -14.18 34.34
CA TRP A 5 10.29 -15.13 33.24
C TRP A 5 9.43 -14.60 32.07
N LEU A 6 8.34 -13.89 32.37
CA LEU A 6 7.55 -13.18 31.36
C LEU A 6 8.31 -11.99 30.73
N LYS A 7 9.08 -11.24 31.52
CA LYS A 7 9.95 -10.19 30.98
C LYS A 7 11.02 -10.76 30.05
N LYS A 8 11.63 -11.88 30.43
CA LYS A 8 12.63 -12.57 29.59
C LYS A 8 12.03 -13.14 28.29
N SER A 9 10.75 -13.51 28.30
CA SER A 9 10.02 -13.94 27.09
C SER A 9 9.64 -12.75 26.18
N LEU A 10 9.37 -11.57 26.74
CA LEU A 10 9.13 -10.34 25.98
C LEU A 10 10.44 -9.72 25.45
N GLU A 11 11.52 -9.81 26.22
CA GLU A 11 12.87 -9.38 25.81
C GLU A 11 13.48 -10.35 24.79
N ALA A 12 13.14 -11.65 24.83
CA ALA A 12 13.50 -12.59 23.76
C ALA A 12 12.78 -12.31 22.43
N ARG A 13 11.63 -11.62 22.46
CA ARG A 13 10.96 -11.06 21.26
C ARG A 13 11.59 -9.77 20.76
N ALA A 14 12.44 -9.11 21.55
CA ALA A 14 13.17 -7.91 21.16
C ALA A 14 14.58 -8.23 20.60
N GLY A 15 14.89 -9.51 20.36
CA GLY A 15 16.24 -10.02 20.10
C GLY A 15 16.47 -10.69 18.74
N THR A 16 15.73 -10.35 17.69
CA THR A 16 16.04 -10.74 16.30
C THR A 16 15.98 -9.53 15.37
N ALA A 17 16.88 -8.58 15.58
CA ALA A 17 17.09 -7.49 14.65
C ALA A 17 17.56 -8.04 13.28
N ASP A 18 16.85 -7.63 12.22
CA ASP A 18 17.31 -7.52 10.83
C ASP A 18 17.31 -8.75 9.89
N ALA A 19 16.43 -9.73 10.11
CA ALA A 19 16.11 -10.70 9.06
C ALA A 19 14.76 -10.33 8.40
N ARG A 20 14.79 -9.48 7.37
CA ARG A 20 13.60 -9.15 6.56
C ARG A 20 13.54 -10.02 5.33
N GLY A 21 12.34 -10.39 4.92
CA GLY A 21 12.07 -11.12 3.69
C GLY A 21 11.37 -10.24 2.66
N LEU A 22 11.73 -10.38 1.39
CA LEU A 22 11.01 -9.81 0.26
C LEU A 22 10.32 -10.92 -0.52
N VAL A 23 8.99 -10.87 -0.57
CA VAL A 23 8.19 -11.70 -1.47
C VAL A 23 8.11 -10.99 -2.82
N ILE A 24 8.62 -11.63 -3.86
CA ILE A 24 8.67 -11.08 -5.22
C ILE A 24 7.55 -11.66 -6.08
N PHE A 25 6.90 -10.79 -6.86
CA PHE A 25 5.75 -11.13 -7.70
C PHE A 25 6.03 -10.80 -9.16
N THR A 26 5.33 -11.49 -10.06
CA THR A 26 5.37 -11.20 -11.50
C THR A 26 4.45 -10.05 -11.90
N THR A 27 3.35 -9.85 -11.17
CA THR A 27 2.35 -8.83 -11.48
C THR A 27 1.94 -8.00 -10.26
N VAL A 28 1.45 -6.78 -10.50
CA VAL A 28 0.92 -5.89 -9.45
C VAL A 28 -0.32 -6.48 -8.79
N GLU A 29 -1.18 -7.13 -9.58
CA GLU A 29 -2.41 -7.78 -9.10
C GLU A 29 -2.09 -8.86 -8.06
N GLU A 30 -1.06 -9.67 -8.29
CA GLU A 30 -0.60 -10.69 -7.34
C GLU A 30 -0.07 -10.07 -6.06
N ALA A 31 0.77 -9.04 -6.15
CA ALA A 31 1.31 -8.35 -4.97
C ALA A 31 0.18 -7.74 -4.11
N MET A 32 -0.77 -7.06 -4.74
CA MET A 32 -1.94 -6.48 -4.04
C MET A 32 -2.83 -7.56 -3.43
N LYS A 33 -3.04 -8.69 -4.14
CA LYS A 33 -3.83 -9.81 -3.63
C LYS A 33 -3.13 -10.49 -2.45
N ALA A 34 -1.83 -10.69 -2.52
CA ALA A 34 -1.03 -11.24 -1.43
C ALA A 34 -1.12 -10.37 -0.18
N GLU A 35 -1.04 -9.05 -0.31
CA GLU A 35 -1.19 -8.12 0.82
C GLU A 35 -2.53 -8.34 1.53
N LYS A 36 -3.64 -8.41 0.76
CA LYS A 36 -4.97 -8.66 1.31
C LYS A 36 -5.08 -10.01 2.01
N VAL A 37 -4.46 -11.06 1.44
CA VAL A 37 -4.46 -12.40 2.03
C VAL A 37 -3.68 -12.43 3.34
N LEU A 38 -2.50 -11.81 3.39
CA LEU A 38 -1.64 -11.79 4.56
C LEU A 38 -2.21 -10.91 5.68
N LYS A 39 -2.74 -9.73 5.37
CA LYS A 39 -3.43 -8.88 6.35
C LYS A 39 -4.65 -9.56 6.96
N LYS A 40 -5.40 -10.36 6.19
CA LYS A 40 -6.51 -11.17 6.70
C LYS A 40 -6.06 -12.30 7.62
N ALA A 41 -4.81 -12.76 7.46
CA ALA A 41 -4.21 -13.79 8.28
C ALA A 41 -3.34 -13.22 9.42
N ASP A 42 -3.45 -11.90 9.67
CA ASP A 42 -2.78 -11.17 10.77
C ASP A 42 -1.23 -11.17 10.69
N PHE A 43 -0.66 -11.27 9.49
CA PHE A 43 0.78 -11.09 9.27
C PHE A 43 1.15 -9.61 9.13
N ASP A 44 2.25 -9.19 9.77
CA ASP A 44 2.84 -7.86 9.53
C ASP A 44 3.52 -7.85 8.16
N CYS A 45 2.91 -7.15 7.21
CA CYS A 45 3.42 -7.05 5.86
C CYS A 45 3.20 -5.65 5.26
N LYS A 46 4.16 -5.22 4.45
CA LYS A 46 4.15 -3.89 3.81
C LYS A 46 4.46 -4.01 2.33
N LEU A 47 3.66 -3.31 1.52
CA LEU A 47 3.96 -3.15 0.09
C LEU A 47 5.11 -2.16 -0.08
N VAL A 48 6.19 -2.64 -0.69
CA VAL A 48 7.43 -1.91 -0.94
C VAL A 48 7.84 -2.02 -2.41
N ALA A 49 8.66 -1.07 -2.87
CA ALA A 49 9.30 -1.22 -4.18
C ALA A 49 10.53 -2.12 -4.02
N PRO A 50 10.65 -3.23 -4.76
CA PRO A 50 11.84 -4.06 -4.68
C PRO A 50 13.05 -3.30 -5.27
N PRO A 51 14.27 -3.62 -4.76
CA PRO A 51 15.51 -3.13 -5.34
C PRO A 51 15.57 -3.35 -6.86
N PRO A 52 16.24 -2.46 -7.64
CA PRO A 52 16.29 -2.56 -9.10
C PRO A 52 16.76 -3.91 -9.63
N ASP A 53 17.69 -4.56 -8.94
CA ASP A 53 18.25 -5.89 -9.25
C ASP A 53 17.27 -7.04 -8.98
N MET A 54 16.24 -6.82 -8.16
CA MET A 54 15.22 -7.81 -7.81
C MET A 54 13.87 -7.59 -8.53
N ARG A 55 13.75 -6.55 -9.36
CA ARG A 55 12.54 -6.28 -10.15
C ARG A 55 12.39 -7.31 -11.27
N LYS A 56 11.55 -8.31 -11.02
CA LYS A 56 11.25 -9.38 -11.97
C LYS A 56 9.81 -9.29 -12.48
N GLY A 57 9.54 -8.24 -13.25
CA GLY A 57 8.25 -8.02 -13.94
C GLY A 57 7.26 -7.11 -13.20
N CYS A 58 7.39 -6.96 -11.88
CA CYS A 58 6.58 -6.04 -11.07
C CYS A 58 7.46 -5.05 -10.29
N ASP A 59 6.99 -3.80 -10.16
CA ASP A 59 7.58 -2.79 -9.29
C ASP A 59 7.09 -2.87 -7.83
N LEU A 60 6.41 -3.96 -7.45
CA LEU A 60 5.92 -4.21 -6.10
C LEU A 60 6.47 -5.51 -5.52
N ALA A 61 6.75 -5.47 -4.22
CA ALA A 61 7.09 -6.61 -3.39
C ALA A 61 6.39 -6.48 -2.03
N LEU A 62 6.34 -7.59 -1.28
CA LEU A 62 5.90 -7.57 0.11
C LEU A 62 7.08 -7.79 1.03
N GLU A 63 7.32 -6.82 1.91
CA GLU A 63 8.20 -6.94 3.07
C GLU A 63 7.48 -7.76 4.14
N ILE A 64 8.17 -8.77 4.68
CA ILE A 64 7.71 -9.63 5.78
C ILE A 64 8.84 -9.88 6.78
N ASP A 65 8.51 -10.38 7.97
CA ASP A 65 9.49 -10.99 8.85
C ASP A 65 10.00 -12.31 8.23
N LEU A 66 11.33 -12.44 8.07
CA LEU A 66 11.92 -13.65 7.49
C LEU A 66 11.70 -14.88 8.37
N VAL A 67 11.54 -14.71 9.70
CA VAL A 67 11.19 -15.79 10.62
C VAL A 67 9.84 -16.41 10.25
N GLU A 68 8.91 -15.60 9.73
CA GLU A 68 7.58 -16.03 9.32
C GLU A 68 7.51 -16.57 7.88
N GLN A 69 8.63 -16.64 7.16
CA GLN A 69 8.69 -17.05 5.74
C GLN A 69 7.90 -18.33 5.44
N THR A 70 8.02 -19.35 6.29
CA THR A 70 7.33 -20.64 6.07
C THR A 70 5.81 -20.49 6.22
N ALA A 71 5.37 -19.70 7.19
CA ALA A 71 3.95 -19.44 7.42
C ALA A 71 3.35 -18.58 6.29
N VAL A 72 4.07 -17.53 5.88
CA VAL A 72 3.70 -16.68 4.74
C VAL A 72 3.61 -17.48 3.45
N ALA A 73 4.61 -18.32 3.14
CA ALA A 73 4.60 -19.17 1.95
C ALA A 73 3.38 -20.10 1.93
N ARG A 74 3.05 -20.73 3.06
CA ARG A 74 1.84 -21.58 3.19
C ARG A 74 0.55 -20.79 3.03
N ALA A 75 0.48 -19.58 3.59
CA ALA A 75 -0.70 -18.73 3.49
C ALA A 75 -0.99 -18.28 2.04
N LEU A 76 0.06 -18.08 1.24
CA LEU A 76 -0.01 -17.65 -0.16
C LEU A 76 -0.18 -18.81 -1.15
N THR A 77 0.36 -19.99 -0.85
CA THR A 77 0.32 -21.16 -1.73
C THR A 77 -1.12 -21.54 -2.06
N GLY A 78 -1.41 -21.73 -3.36
CA GLY A 78 -2.75 -22.04 -3.86
C GLY A 78 -3.70 -20.83 -3.96
N LYS A 79 -3.29 -19.63 -3.51
CA LYS A 79 -4.10 -18.40 -3.59
C LYS A 79 -3.47 -17.32 -4.47
N VAL A 80 -2.15 -17.18 -4.41
CA VAL A 80 -1.37 -16.17 -5.13
C VAL A 80 -0.08 -16.79 -5.66
N SER A 81 0.25 -16.53 -6.91
CA SER A 81 1.55 -16.90 -7.48
C SER A 81 2.60 -15.88 -7.06
N PHE A 82 3.72 -16.35 -6.55
CA PHE A 82 4.88 -15.54 -6.20
C PHE A 82 6.14 -16.25 -6.70
N MET A 83 7.17 -15.48 -7.05
CA MET A 83 8.41 -16.01 -7.61
C MET A 83 9.29 -16.66 -6.54
N GLY A 84 9.26 -16.10 -5.34
CA GLY A 84 10.04 -16.57 -4.21
C GLY A 84 10.03 -15.57 -3.08
N ILE A 85 10.53 -16.03 -1.94
CA ILE A 85 10.81 -15.21 -0.77
C ILE A 85 12.32 -15.17 -0.61
N TYR A 86 12.89 -13.97 -0.64
CA TYR A 86 14.34 -13.78 -0.59
C TYR A 86 14.70 -12.99 0.66
N PRO A 87 15.77 -13.38 1.38
CA PRO A 87 16.28 -12.56 2.47
C PRO A 87 16.78 -11.23 1.91
N PHE A 88 16.43 -10.14 2.57
CA PHE A 88 16.88 -8.81 2.19
C PHE A 88 17.47 -8.09 3.40
N LYS A 89 18.68 -7.54 3.20
CA LYS A 89 19.38 -6.70 4.17
C LYS A 89 19.74 -5.40 3.45
N GLY A 90 18.97 -4.36 3.71
CA GLY A 90 19.15 -3.05 3.07
C GLY A 90 17.97 -2.13 3.33
N GLU A 91 18.12 -0.88 2.92
CA GLU A 91 17.01 0.08 2.92
C GLU A 91 16.07 -0.22 1.76
N MET A 92 14.78 -0.38 2.05
CA MET A 92 13.75 -0.43 1.03
C MET A 92 13.31 0.99 0.72
N GLU A 93 13.22 1.32 -0.57
CA GLU A 93 12.61 2.57 -0.95
C GLU A 93 11.12 2.53 -0.60
N PRO A 94 10.63 3.48 0.23
CA PRO A 94 9.22 3.58 0.48
C PRO A 94 8.51 3.85 -0.84
N LEU A 95 7.41 3.15 -1.02
CA LEU A 95 6.67 3.18 -2.26
C LEU A 95 6.09 4.58 -2.42
N GLN A 96 6.63 5.34 -3.38
CA GLN A 96 6.28 6.70 -3.83
C GLN A 96 5.51 7.61 -2.84
N VAL A 97 6.18 8.67 -2.38
CA VAL A 97 5.64 9.66 -1.42
C VAL A 97 4.57 10.56 -2.04
N GLU A 98 3.50 10.84 -1.30
CA GLU A 98 2.44 11.76 -1.69
C GLU A 98 2.90 13.22 -1.65
N LYS A 99 2.67 13.96 -2.73
CA LYS A 99 2.87 15.40 -2.81
C LYS A 99 1.54 16.13 -2.78
N VAL A 100 1.37 17.01 -1.80
CA VAL A 100 0.18 17.87 -1.66
C VAL A 100 0.43 19.20 -2.34
N THR A 101 -0.56 19.69 -3.10
CA THR A 101 -0.54 21.02 -3.72
C THR A 101 -1.88 21.68 -3.45
N ARG A 102 -1.86 22.88 -2.86
CA ARG A 102 -3.06 23.64 -2.52
C ARG A 102 -3.36 24.65 -3.63
N PHE A 103 -4.62 24.71 -4.01
CA PHE A 103 -5.22 25.76 -4.82
C PHE A 103 -6.22 26.54 -3.96
N ALA A 104 -6.88 27.55 -4.53
CA ALA A 104 -7.80 28.42 -3.78
C ALA A 104 -8.88 27.62 -3.03
N GLU A 105 -9.71 26.87 -3.75
CA GLU A 105 -10.81 26.07 -3.16
C GLU A 105 -10.56 24.56 -3.26
N HIS A 106 -9.41 24.15 -3.79
CA HIS A 106 -9.13 22.75 -4.10
C HIS A 106 -7.78 22.31 -3.55
N ILE A 107 -7.66 21.02 -3.22
CA ILE A 107 -6.38 20.40 -2.91
C ILE A 107 -6.15 19.26 -3.90
N MET A 108 -4.96 19.24 -4.50
CA MET A 108 -4.48 18.14 -5.30
C MET A 108 -3.46 17.32 -4.53
N ILE A 109 -3.63 16.01 -4.55
CA ILE A 109 -2.67 15.05 -4.03
C ILE A 109 -2.14 14.24 -5.19
N LYS A 110 -0.82 14.27 -5.35
CA LYS A 110 -0.10 13.46 -6.32
C LYS A 110 0.53 12.27 -5.59
N SER A 111 0.21 11.06 -5.99
CA SER A 111 0.90 9.84 -5.58
C SER A 111 1.43 9.18 -6.85
N GLY A 112 2.75 9.10 -6.97
CA GLY A 112 3.37 8.70 -8.23
C GLY A 112 3.01 9.58 -9.41
N ASN A 113 2.55 8.97 -10.48
CA ASN A 113 2.04 9.69 -11.66
C ASN A 113 0.56 10.05 -11.55
N MET A 114 -0.17 9.52 -10.56
CA MET A 114 -1.58 9.79 -10.33
C MET A 114 -1.79 11.06 -9.53
N LYS A 115 -2.88 11.77 -9.82
CA LYS A 115 -3.32 12.98 -9.14
C LYS A 115 -4.81 12.85 -8.82
N LEU A 116 -5.18 13.18 -7.59
CA LEU A 116 -6.57 13.31 -7.15
C LEU A 116 -6.78 14.75 -6.68
N VAL A 117 -7.84 15.39 -7.14
CA VAL A 117 -8.22 16.74 -6.76
C VAL A 117 -9.59 16.70 -6.10
N PHE A 118 -9.72 17.36 -4.94
CA PHE A 118 -10.98 17.50 -4.24
C PHE A 118 -11.25 18.95 -3.84
N ASP A 119 -12.52 19.28 -3.70
CA ASP A 119 -12.99 20.57 -3.17
C ASP A 119 -12.91 20.57 -1.64
N ILE A 120 -12.32 21.62 -1.07
CA ILE A 120 -11.99 21.69 0.37
C ILE A 120 -13.26 21.79 1.22
N LYS A 121 -14.28 22.51 0.74
CA LYS A 121 -15.50 22.80 1.51
C LYS A 121 -16.42 21.58 1.58
N THR A 122 -16.63 20.95 0.43
CA THR A 122 -17.60 19.87 0.24
C THR A 122 -16.98 18.49 0.41
N GLY A 123 -15.66 18.34 0.26
CA GLY A 123 -15.01 17.03 0.21
C GLY A 123 -15.34 16.23 -1.05
N GLY A 124 -15.87 16.88 -2.09
CA GLY A 124 -16.17 16.26 -3.37
C GLY A 124 -14.92 16.07 -4.23
N ILE A 125 -14.74 14.88 -4.81
CA ILE A 125 -13.66 14.62 -5.77
C ILE A 125 -14.05 15.29 -7.09
N VAL A 126 -13.29 16.31 -7.51
CA VAL A 126 -13.57 17.09 -8.73
C VAL A 126 -12.82 16.59 -9.94
N ASN A 127 -11.68 15.92 -9.74
CA ASN A 127 -10.89 15.39 -10.84
C ASN A 127 -9.94 14.29 -10.37
N ILE A 128 -9.66 13.34 -11.25
CA ILE A 128 -8.49 12.48 -11.17
C ILE A 128 -7.74 12.51 -12.51
N SER A 129 -6.41 12.45 -12.48
CA SER A 129 -5.62 12.50 -13.72
C SER A 129 -4.26 11.82 -13.57
N GLY A 130 -3.60 11.59 -14.71
CA GLY A 130 -2.29 10.96 -14.78
C GLY A 130 -2.35 9.46 -15.05
N GLY A 131 -1.18 8.82 -14.97
CA GLY A 131 -1.01 7.41 -15.33
C GLY A 131 -1.12 7.15 -16.84
N GLY A 132 -1.30 5.87 -17.17
CA GLY A 132 -1.57 5.35 -18.52
C GLY A 132 -2.14 3.93 -18.47
N CYS A 133 -2.65 3.54 -17.30
CA CYS A 133 -3.15 2.21 -17.03
C CYS A 133 -4.58 2.05 -17.58
N PRO A 134 -4.95 0.88 -18.12
CA PRO A 134 -6.24 0.67 -18.79
C PRO A 134 -7.45 0.75 -17.84
N ASP A 135 -7.25 0.64 -16.54
CA ASP A 135 -8.31 0.72 -15.52
C ASP A 135 -8.65 2.16 -15.08
N ILE A 136 -7.83 3.15 -15.44
CA ILE A 136 -8.02 4.54 -14.98
C ILE A 136 -9.28 5.20 -15.56
N PRO A 137 -9.63 5.04 -16.86
CA PRO A 137 -10.88 5.60 -17.38
C PRO A 137 -12.12 5.08 -16.64
N TYR A 138 -12.13 3.80 -16.28
CA TYR A 138 -13.19 3.22 -15.47
C TYR A 138 -13.22 3.84 -14.06
N LEU A 139 -12.08 3.86 -13.36
CA LEU A 139 -11.98 4.47 -12.01
C LEU A 139 -12.37 5.95 -12.01
N TYR A 140 -12.11 6.70 -13.10
CA TYR A 140 -12.55 8.09 -13.25
C TYR A 140 -14.06 8.22 -13.10
N THR A 141 -14.82 7.40 -13.84
CA THR A 141 -16.29 7.41 -13.80
C THR A 141 -16.86 7.01 -12.43
N ARG A 142 -16.09 6.31 -11.61
CA ARG A 142 -16.50 5.82 -10.30
C ARG A 142 -16.19 6.80 -9.17
N LEU A 143 -15.17 7.64 -9.34
CA LEU A 143 -14.62 8.50 -8.29
C LEU A 143 -15.05 9.96 -8.46
N VAL A 144 -14.98 10.49 -9.67
CA VAL A 144 -15.27 11.92 -9.90
C VAL A 144 -16.75 12.20 -9.64
N GLY A 145 -17.02 13.26 -8.88
CA GLY A 145 -18.37 13.61 -8.40
C GLY A 145 -18.77 12.92 -7.10
N THR A 146 -18.00 11.96 -6.59
CA THR A 146 -18.26 11.31 -5.30
C THR A 146 -17.57 12.04 -4.15
N HIS A 147 -18.13 11.90 -2.95
CA HIS A 147 -17.52 12.43 -1.73
C HIS A 147 -16.37 11.54 -1.26
N LEU A 148 -15.26 12.11 -0.78
CA LEU A 148 -14.05 11.39 -0.33
C LEU A 148 -14.33 10.21 0.61
N ALA A 149 -15.29 10.37 1.54
CA ALA A 149 -15.66 9.33 2.50
C ALA A 149 -16.57 8.22 1.93
N ALA A 150 -17.25 8.48 0.81
CA ALA A 150 -18.17 7.53 0.16
C ALA A 150 -17.58 6.92 -1.13
N ALA A 151 -16.47 7.47 -1.62
CA ALA A 151 -15.79 7.01 -2.82
C ALA A 151 -15.36 5.53 -2.66
N PRO A 152 -15.56 4.69 -3.69
CA PRO A 152 -15.03 3.34 -3.68
C PRO A 152 -13.50 3.38 -3.60
N ARG A 153 -12.91 2.36 -2.98
CA ARG A 153 -11.44 2.27 -2.83
C ARG A 153 -10.81 1.88 -4.17
N PRO A 154 -9.93 2.72 -4.77
CA PRO A 154 -9.31 2.40 -6.05
C PRO A 154 -8.54 1.08 -6.05
N LYS A 155 -7.94 0.67 -4.91
CA LYS A 155 -7.24 -0.62 -4.78
C LYS A 155 -8.15 -1.86 -4.77
N ASP A 156 -9.46 -1.65 -4.61
CA ASP A 156 -10.44 -2.74 -4.58
C ASP A 156 -11.12 -2.92 -5.95
N GLU A 157 -11.29 -1.84 -6.71
CA GLU A 157 -11.85 -1.92 -8.08
C GLU A 157 -10.78 -2.02 -9.18
N GLY A 158 -9.57 -1.51 -8.94
CA GLY A 158 -8.46 -1.53 -9.90
C GLY A 158 -7.47 -2.67 -9.69
N ARG A 159 -6.64 -2.92 -10.71
CA ARG A 159 -5.65 -4.02 -10.74
C ARG A 159 -4.23 -3.54 -11.01
N THR A 160 -4.06 -2.25 -11.28
CA THR A 160 -2.77 -1.68 -11.67
C THR A 160 -2.11 -0.89 -10.55
N LEU A 161 -0.81 -0.61 -10.73
CA LEU A 161 -0.08 0.28 -9.83
C LEU A 161 -0.72 1.68 -9.79
N CYS A 162 -1.26 2.15 -10.93
CA CYS A 162 -1.96 3.43 -10.99
C CYS A 162 -3.16 3.43 -10.02
N ALA A 163 -3.94 2.34 -9.96
CA ALA A 163 -5.05 2.21 -9.03
C ALA A 163 -4.59 2.25 -7.56
N LEU A 164 -3.50 1.54 -7.24
CA LEU A 164 -2.91 1.60 -5.90
C LEU A 164 -2.44 3.00 -5.52
N MET A 165 -1.79 3.73 -6.44
CA MET A 165 -1.35 5.11 -6.20
C MET A 165 -2.53 6.05 -6.00
N LEU A 166 -3.60 5.85 -6.77
CA LEU A 166 -4.83 6.62 -6.61
C LEU A 166 -5.50 6.35 -5.25
N ASP A 167 -5.46 5.10 -4.75
CA ASP A 167 -5.96 4.76 -3.42
C ASP A 167 -5.21 5.50 -2.31
N ARG A 168 -3.88 5.60 -2.41
CA ARG A 168 -3.09 6.38 -1.46
C ARG A 168 -3.37 7.87 -1.52
N ALA A 169 -3.56 8.41 -2.72
CA ALA A 169 -3.98 9.79 -2.89
C ALA A 169 -5.35 10.04 -2.24
N LEU A 170 -6.28 9.08 -2.32
CA LEU A 170 -7.59 9.15 -1.67
C LEU A 170 -7.47 9.05 -0.13
N GLU A 171 -6.66 8.13 0.40
CA GLU A 171 -6.40 8.04 1.84
C GLU A 171 -5.85 9.36 2.38
N LYS A 172 -4.86 9.93 1.69
CA LYS A 172 -4.27 11.21 2.09
C LYS A 172 -5.26 12.37 1.97
N ALA A 173 -6.15 12.34 0.98
CA ALA A 173 -7.20 13.34 0.81
C ALA A 173 -8.16 13.31 2.00
N LEU A 174 -8.56 12.11 2.40
CA LEU A 174 -9.45 11.91 3.54
C LEU A 174 -8.82 12.37 4.85
N GLU A 175 -7.53 12.08 5.07
CA GLU A 175 -6.78 12.58 6.23
C GLU A 175 -6.77 14.11 6.29
N ILE A 176 -6.42 14.76 5.17
CA ILE A 176 -6.33 16.23 5.10
C ILE A 176 -7.71 16.85 5.28
N TRP A 177 -8.73 16.32 4.60
CA TRP A 177 -10.08 16.87 4.69
C TRP A 177 -10.66 16.74 6.10
N LYS A 178 -10.48 15.59 6.76
CA LYS A 178 -10.86 15.43 8.18
C LYS A 178 -10.10 16.39 9.10
N GLY A 179 -8.81 16.59 8.84
CA GLY A 179 -7.99 17.55 9.60
C GLY A 179 -8.41 19.00 9.37
N VAL A 180 -8.97 19.34 8.21
CA VAL A 180 -9.53 20.67 7.92
C VAL A 180 -10.93 20.83 8.53
N ALA A 181 -11.76 19.78 8.52
CA ALA A 181 -13.11 19.80 9.09
C ALA A 181 -13.15 19.88 10.63
N LEU A 182 -12.01 19.62 11.29
CA LEU A 182 -11.85 19.69 12.75
C LEU A 182 -11.29 21.04 13.25
N ASN A 183 -11.01 21.98 12.34
CA ASN A 183 -10.56 23.35 12.65
C ASN A 183 -11.58 24.38 12.16
#